data_AF-A0A370SFX6-F1
#
_entry.id   AF-A0A370SFX6-F1
#
_cell.length_a   1.000
_cell.length_b   1.000
_cell.length_c   1.000
_cell.angle_alpha   90.00
_cell.angle_beta   90.00
_cell.angle_gamma   90.00
#
_symmetry.space_group_name_H-M   'P 1'
#
loop_
_entity.id
_entity.type
_entity.pdbx_description
1 polymer ?
#
loop_
_entity_poly.entity_id
_entity_poly.type
_entity_poly.pdbx_seq_one_letter_code
_entity_poly.pdbx_strand_id
1 'polypeptide(L)'
;MCRLVFVFLTSFGFCFLSLWGTAGEVSPIFNNVNPVLFVLGALFGALSLAFFNYVEGVMKDVPKKLRLENPKAYRVVIETLTNLKREVIINVILVFVLLVVAYVVGALSEIDFLQGPKFSKFWVWSALSIPGACLFSILVAMVVQVAGFVTANQLRAQISMHCE
;
A
#
# COMPACT_ATOMS: atom_id res chain seq x y z
N MET A 1 -7.15 0.00 -7.17
CA MET A 1 -5.89 0.03 -7.96
C MET A 1 -5.48 1.41 -8.45
N CYS A 2 -6.29 2.15 -9.23
CA CYS A 2 -5.87 3.46 -9.77
C CYS A 2 -5.44 4.48 -8.71
N ARG A 3 -6.02 4.42 -7.50
CA ARG A 3 -5.67 5.31 -6.38
C ARG A 3 -4.22 5.19 -5.94
N LEU A 4 -3.69 3.99 -5.77
CA LEU A 4 -2.30 3.78 -5.33
C LEU A 4 -1.29 4.14 -6.42
N VAL A 5 -1.61 3.85 -7.69
CA VAL A 5 -0.79 4.26 -8.83
C VAL A 5 -0.78 5.79 -8.96
N PHE A 6 -1.92 6.45 -8.78
CA PHE A 6 -2.00 7.91 -8.78
C PHE A 6 -1.17 8.51 -7.65
N VAL A 7 -1.30 7.98 -6.43
CA VAL A 7 -0.49 8.40 -5.27
C VAL A 7 1.00 8.21 -5.53
N PHE A 8 1.39 7.11 -6.18
CA PHE A 8 2.78 6.88 -6.57
C PHE A 8 3.27 7.95 -7.55
N LEU A 9 2.51 8.24 -8.62
CA LEU A 9 2.88 9.25 -9.61
C LEU A 9 2.98 10.65 -9.02
N THR A 10 2.03 11.04 -8.16
CA THR A 10 2.09 12.34 -7.49
C THR A 10 3.27 12.41 -6.53
N SER A 11 3.52 11.36 -5.75
CA SER A 11 4.63 11.31 -4.80
C SER A 11 5.98 11.33 -5.52
N PHE A 12 6.09 10.63 -6.65
CA PHE A 12 7.26 10.68 -7.52
C PHE A 12 7.52 12.09 -8.03
N GLY A 13 6.49 12.78 -8.53
CA GLY A 13 6.61 14.18 -8.93
C GLY A 13 7.08 15.08 -7.81
N PHE A 14 6.54 14.93 -6.59
CA PHE A 14 6.95 15.71 -5.42
C PHE A 14 8.40 15.43 -5.00
N CYS A 15 8.82 14.16 -4.94
CA CYS A 15 10.20 13.80 -4.62
C CYS A 15 11.18 14.36 -5.64
N PHE A 16 10.83 14.28 -6.93
CA PHE A 16 11.65 14.80 -8.02
C PHE A 16 11.76 16.33 -7.98
N LEU A 17 10.65 17.04 -7.78
CA LEU A 17 10.64 18.50 -7.65
C LEU A 17 11.41 18.97 -6.43
N SER A 18 11.35 18.23 -5.31
CA SER A 18 12.14 18.52 -4.11
C SER A 18 13.63 18.43 -4.40
N LEU A 19 14.09 17.32 -4.99
CA LEU A 19 15.50 17.14 -5.37
C LEU A 19 15.99 18.18 -6.38
N TRP A 20 15.16 18.50 -7.37
CA TRP A 20 15.47 19.53 -8.37
C TRP A 20 15.55 20.93 -7.75
N GLY A 21 14.58 21.29 -6.90
CA GLY A 21 14.48 22.59 -6.25
C GLY A 21 15.57 22.87 -5.22
N THR A 22 16.05 21.84 -4.51
CA THR A 22 17.14 21.95 -3.54
C THR A 22 18.50 21.58 -4.11
N ALA A 23 18.64 21.48 -5.44
CA ALA A 23 19.87 21.06 -6.13
C ALA A 23 20.50 19.76 -5.57
N GLY A 24 19.69 18.85 -5.01
CA GLY A 24 20.15 17.60 -4.43
C GLY A 24 20.49 17.62 -2.93
N GLU A 25 20.33 18.72 -2.19
CA GLU A 25 20.58 18.75 -0.74
C GLU A 25 19.75 17.73 0.06
N VAL A 26 18.56 17.36 -0.43
CA VAL A 26 17.64 16.40 0.21
C VAL A 26 18.00 14.93 -0.10
N SER A 27 18.99 14.68 -0.97
CA SER A 27 19.41 13.31 -1.35
C SER A 27 19.71 12.36 -0.17
N PRO A 28 20.33 12.80 0.95
CA PRO A 28 20.59 11.93 2.10
C PRO A 28 19.33 11.34 2.74
N ILE A 29 18.20 12.06 2.65
CA ILE A 29 16.92 11.58 3.17
C ILE A 29 16.46 10.37 2.37
N PHE A 30 16.57 10.43 1.03
CA PHE A 30 16.12 9.36 0.14
C PHE A 30 17.05 8.16 0.11
N ASN A 31 18.36 8.35 0.30
CA ASN A 31 19.33 7.25 0.39
C ASN A 31 19.08 6.30 1.56
N ASN A 32 18.54 6.81 2.68
CA ASN A 32 18.30 6.01 3.88
C ASN A 32 16.87 5.43 3.96
N VAL A 33 16.11 5.48 2.86
CA VAL A 33 14.71 5.06 2.85
C VAL A 33 14.56 3.53 2.80
N ASN A 34 15.51 2.80 2.23
CA ASN A 34 15.41 1.34 2.03
C ASN A 34 15.17 0.54 3.32
N PRO A 35 15.90 0.75 4.44
CA PRO A 35 15.61 0.06 5.70
C PRO A 35 14.19 0.33 6.22
N VAL A 36 13.72 1.59 6.11
CA VAL A 36 12.38 1.99 6.53
C VAL A 36 11.32 1.33 5.65
N LEU A 37 11.56 1.24 4.34
CA LEU A 37 10.69 0.54 3.40
C LEU A 37 10.51 -0.93 3.75
N PHE A 38 11.58 -1.64 4.14
CA PHE A 38 11.46 -3.03 4.56
C PHE A 38 10.64 -3.19 5.84
N VAL A 39 10.84 -2.33 6.83
CA VAL A 39 10.05 -2.34 8.07
C VAL A 39 8.57 -2.06 7.78
N LEU A 40 8.28 -1.03 6.99
CA LEU A 40 6.91 -0.69 6.59
C LEU A 40 6.28 -1.79 5.74
N GLY A 41 7.04 -2.43 4.85
CA GLY A 41 6.61 -3.56 4.04
C GLY A 41 6.23 -4.77 4.90
N ALA A 42 7.05 -5.11 5.90
CA ALA A 42 6.75 -6.19 6.84
C ALA A 42 5.50 -5.88 7.67
N LEU A 43 5.39 -4.65 8.18
CA LEU A 43 4.22 -4.20 8.95
C LEU A 43 2.94 -4.23 8.09
N PHE A 44 3.02 -3.75 6.85
CA PHE A 44 1.90 -3.79 5.91
C PHE A 44 1.48 -5.22 5.56
N GLY A 45 2.45 -6.13 5.36
CA GLY A 45 2.18 -7.55 5.14
C GLY A 45 1.48 -8.20 6.33
N ALA A 46 1.97 -7.97 7.55
CA ALA A 46 1.35 -8.46 8.78
C ALA A 46 -0.07 -7.92 8.96
N LEU A 47 -0.27 -6.61 8.76
CA LEU A 47 -1.59 -5.97 8.84
C LEU A 47 -2.55 -6.53 7.79
N SER A 48 -2.06 -6.79 6.58
CA SER A 48 -2.87 -7.35 5.49
C SER A 48 -3.33 -8.77 5.79
N LEU A 49 -2.45 -9.60 6.35
CA LEU A 49 -2.79 -10.96 6.78
C LEU A 49 -3.78 -10.95 7.94
N ALA A 50 -3.57 -10.07 8.92
CA ALA A 50 -4.52 -9.89 10.03
C ALA A 50 -5.90 -9.46 9.54
N PHE A 51 -5.96 -8.49 8.62
CA PHE A 51 -7.23 -8.03 8.04
C PHE A 51 -7.90 -9.11 7.20
N PHE A 52 -7.15 -9.88 6.42
CA PHE A 52 -7.69 -11.00 5.65
C PHE A 52 -8.36 -12.04 6.56
N ASN A 53 -7.68 -12.45 7.62
CA ASN A 53 -8.22 -13.39 8.60
C ASN A 53 -9.43 -12.82 9.33
N TYR A 54 -9.41 -11.52 9.64
CA TYR A 54 -10.54 -10.82 10.24
C TYR A 54 -11.77 -10.83 9.32
N VAL A 55 -11.62 -10.46 8.05
CA VAL A 55 -12.70 -10.48 7.06
C VAL A 55 -13.25 -11.90 6.88
N GLU A 56 -12.40 -12.92 6.81
CA GLU A 56 -12.85 -14.32 6.77
C GLU A 56 -13.63 -14.72 8.01
N GLY A 57 -13.20 -14.27 9.20
CA GLY A 57 -13.94 -14.46 10.44
C GLY A 57 -15.33 -13.84 10.37
N VAL A 58 -15.42 -12.57 9.96
CA VAL A 58 -16.70 -11.87 9.80
C VAL A 58 -17.60 -12.57 8.79
N MET A 59 -17.07 -13.03 7.66
CA MET A 59 -17.85 -13.78 6.66
C MET A 59 -18.46 -15.08 7.22
N LYS A 60 -17.77 -15.75 8.16
CA LYS A 60 -18.27 -16.96 8.84
C LYS A 60 -19.32 -16.63 9.90
N ASP A 61 -19.20 -15.47 10.54
CA ASP A 61 -20.13 -14.98 11.56
C ASP A 61 -21.46 -14.45 10.97
N VAL A 62 -21.55 -14.25 9.65
CA VAL A 62 -22.80 -13.79 9.01
C VAL A 62 -23.89 -14.87 9.19
N PRO A 63 -25.02 -14.54 9.84
CA PRO A 63 -26.04 -15.52 10.17
C PRO A 63 -26.66 -16.13 8.91
N LYS A 64 -26.65 -17.47 8.83
CA LYS A 64 -27.29 -18.22 7.72
C LYS A 64 -28.80 -17.98 7.65
N LYS A 65 -29.43 -17.53 8.75
CA LYS A 65 -30.85 -17.11 8.77
C LYS A 65 -31.10 -15.89 7.88
N LEU A 66 -30.16 -14.95 7.82
CA LEU A 66 -30.23 -13.77 6.93
C LEU A 66 -30.26 -14.17 5.45
N ARG A 67 -29.66 -15.32 5.09
CA ARG A 67 -29.75 -15.89 3.74
C ARG A 67 -31.19 -16.33 3.38
N LEU A 68 -31.97 -16.76 4.38
CA LEU A 68 -33.36 -17.20 4.20
C LEU A 68 -34.33 -16.01 4.24
N GLU A 69 -34.15 -15.06 5.16
CA GLU A 69 -35.05 -13.91 5.33
C GLU A 69 -34.80 -12.79 4.32
N ASN A 70 -33.55 -12.47 4.01
CA ASN A 70 -33.19 -11.39 3.10
C ASN A 70 -31.98 -11.77 2.20
N PRO A 71 -32.18 -12.68 1.22
CA PRO A 71 -31.10 -13.20 0.38
C PRO A 71 -30.36 -12.11 -0.41
N LYS A 72 -31.04 -11.00 -0.74
CA LYS A 72 -30.43 -9.85 -1.41
C LYS A 72 -29.42 -9.14 -0.49
N ALA A 73 -29.79 -8.84 0.75
CA ALA A 73 -28.91 -8.18 1.72
C ALA A 73 -27.72 -9.08 2.08
N TYR A 74 -27.95 -10.38 2.30
CA TYR A 74 -26.89 -11.35 2.52
C TYR A 74 -25.88 -11.38 1.36
N ARG A 75 -26.38 -11.40 0.11
CA ARG A 75 -25.52 -11.39 -1.08
C ARG A 75 -24.66 -10.12 -1.14
N VAL A 76 -25.25 -8.96 -0.89
CA VAL A 76 -24.52 -7.67 -0.89
C VAL A 76 -23.41 -7.66 0.17
N VAL A 77 -23.68 -8.14 1.38
CA VAL A 77 -22.67 -8.19 2.46
C VAL A 77 -21.52 -9.13 2.09
N ILE A 78 -21.82 -10.35 1.63
CA ILE A 78 -20.79 -11.32 1.22
C ILE A 78 -19.98 -10.82 0.04
N GLU A 79 -20.63 -10.22 -0.96
CA GLU A 79 -19.95 -9.62 -2.13
C GLU A 79 -19.05 -8.45 -1.72
N THR A 80 -19.51 -7.59 -0.80
CA THR A 80 -18.71 -6.48 -0.26
C THR A 80 -17.48 -6.99 0.49
N LEU A 81 -17.64 -7.97 1.39
CA LEU A 81 -16.53 -8.59 2.12
C LEU A 81 -15.54 -9.31 1.19
N THR A 82 -16.05 -9.98 0.16
CA THR A 82 -15.21 -10.64 -0.86
C THR A 82 -14.42 -9.61 -1.68
N ASN A 83 -15.05 -8.49 -2.06
CA ASN A 83 -14.39 -7.39 -2.76
C ASN A 83 -13.30 -6.75 -1.89
N LEU A 84 -13.56 -6.51 -0.61
CA LEU A 84 -12.57 -6.04 0.37
C LEU A 84 -11.37 -6.98 0.45
N LYS A 85 -11.60 -8.31 0.56
CA LYS A 85 -10.52 -9.31 0.56
C LYS A 85 -9.71 -9.30 -0.74
N ARG A 86 -10.38 -9.18 -1.89
CA ARG A 86 -9.69 -9.08 -3.19
C ARG A 86 -8.82 -7.82 -3.28
N GLU A 87 -9.34 -6.68 -2.81
CA GLU A 87 -8.61 -5.42 -2.79
C GLU A 87 -7.33 -5.50 -1.96
N VAL A 88 -7.38 -6.18 -0.81
CA VAL A 88 -6.21 -6.40 0.06
C VAL A 88 -5.13 -7.20 -0.63
N ILE A 89 -5.49 -8.34 -1.24
CA ILE A 89 -4.52 -9.19 -1.97
C ILE A 89 -3.82 -8.36 -3.05
N ILE A 90 -4.61 -7.58 -3.79
CA ILE A 90 -4.11 -6.73 -4.86
C ILE A 90 -3.16 -5.65 -4.32
N ASN A 91 -3.49 -5.02 -3.19
CA ASN A 91 -2.64 -4.01 -2.56
C ASN A 91 -1.33 -4.62 -2.04
N VAL A 92 -1.37 -5.85 -1.49
CA VAL A 92 -0.17 -6.61 -1.09
C VAL A 92 0.76 -6.86 -2.27
N ILE A 93 0.23 -7.35 -3.39
CA ILE A 93 1.03 -7.58 -4.60
C ILE A 93 1.66 -6.27 -5.09
N LEU A 94 0.89 -5.17 -5.09
CA LEU A 94 1.40 -3.88 -5.53
C LEU A 94 2.53 -3.36 -4.61
N VAL A 95 2.33 -3.39 -3.29
CA VAL A 95 3.37 -2.99 -2.33
C VAL A 95 4.61 -3.86 -2.47
N PHE A 96 4.45 -5.16 -2.66
CA PHE A 96 5.57 -6.06 -2.90
C PHE A 96 6.35 -5.67 -4.16
N VAL A 97 5.67 -5.40 -5.27
CA VAL A 97 6.32 -4.94 -6.51
C VAL A 97 7.05 -3.60 -6.29
N LEU A 98 6.42 -2.64 -5.57
CA LEU A 98 7.05 -1.35 -5.25
C LEU A 98 8.31 -1.50 -4.40
N LEU A 99 8.33 -2.44 -3.44
CA LEU A 99 9.51 -2.74 -2.63
C LEU A 99 10.64 -3.33 -3.46
N VAL A 100 10.33 -4.28 -4.35
CA VAL A 100 11.31 -4.86 -5.27
C VAL A 100 11.89 -3.77 -6.18
N VAL A 101 11.05 -2.91 -6.74
CA VAL A 101 11.49 -1.79 -7.59
C VAL A 101 12.36 -0.82 -6.80
N ALA A 102 11.96 -0.43 -5.58
CA ALA A 102 12.75 0.46 -4.74
C ALA A 102 14.12 -0.15 -4.40
N TYR A 103 14.16 -1.44 -4.07
CA TYR A 103 15.40 -2.15 -3.78
C TYR A 103 16.32 -2.23 -5.00
N VAL A 104 15.80 -2.64 -6.17
CA VAL A 104 16.60 -2.75 -7.40
C VAL A 104 17.13 -1.38 -7.81
N VAL A 105 16.30 -0.34 -7.77
CA VAL A 105 16.73 1.04 -8.11
C VAL A 105 17.75 1.57 -7.10
N GLY A 106 17.54 1.32 -5.81
CA GLY A 106 18.50 1.67 -4.76
C GLY A 106 19.86 1.00 -4.98
N ALA A 107 19.86 -0.32 -5.20
CA ALA A 107 21.08 -1.07 -5.48
C ALA A 107 21.79 -0.58 -6.76
N LEU A 108 21.05 -0.26 -7.82
CA LEU A 108 21.62 0.32 -9.05
C LEU A 108 22.23 1.71 -8.80
N SER A 109 21.67 2.51 -7.90
CA SER A 109 22.18 3.84 -7.59
C SER A 109 23.49 3.85 -6.79
N GLU A 110 23.79 2.75 -6.09
CA GLU A 110 25.03 2.57 -5.30
C GLU A 110 26.19 2.00 -6.13
N ILE A 111 25.94 1.45 -7.31
CA ILE A 111 27.00 0.92 -8.18
C ILE A 111 27.78 2.11 -8.78
N ASP A 112 29.03 2.28 -8.34
CA ASP A 112 30.00 3.31 -8.77
C ASP A 112 30.12 3.49 -10.30
N PHE A 113 29.73 2.50 -11.09
CA PHE A 113 29.73 2.54 -12.55
C PHE A 113 28.75 3.58 -13.14
N LEU A 114 27.70 3.97 -12.41
CA LEU A 114 26.75 5.02 -12.78
C LEU A 114 27.18 6.44 -12.32
N GLN A 115 28.20 6.54 -11.46
CA GLN A 115 28.80 7.81 -11.04
C GLN A 115 29.88 8.32 -12.00
N GLY A 116 29.99 7.74 -13.20
CA GLY A 116 30.84 8.27 -14.26
C GLY A 116 30.48 9.74 -14.58
N PRO A 117 31.47 10.59 -14.91
CA PRO A 117 31.37 12.06 -14.90
C PRO A 117 30.40 12.68 -15.95
N LYS A 118 29.59 11.86 -16.64
CA LYS A 118 28.71 12.29 -17.73
C LYS A 118 27.27 11.77 -17.66
N PHE A 119 26.89 10.97 -16.66
CA PHE A 119 25.47 10.70 -16.45
C PHE A 119 24.80 11.97 -15.89
N SER A 120 23.82 12.49 -16.63
CA SER A 120 23.13 13.74 -16.30
C SER A 120 22.56 13.66 -14.87
N LYS A 121 22.77 14.72 -14.07
CA LYS A 121 22.23 14.87 -12.70
C LYS A 121 20.72 14.53 -12.61
N PHE A 122 20.01 14.67 -13.72
CA PHE A 122 18.61 14.27 -13.89
C PHE A 122 18.35 12.76 -13.66
N TRP A 123 19.24 11.88 -14.13
CA TRP A 123 19.11 10.43 -13.96
C TRP A 123 19.29 10.00 -12.50
N VAL A 124 20.25 10.63 -11.81
CA VAL A 124 20.49 10.41 -10.39
C VAL A 124 19.28 10.85 -9.57
N TRP A 125 18.74 12.05 -9.82
CA TRP A 125 17.55 12.55 -9.13
C TRP A 125 16.30 11.70 -9.41
N SER A 126 16.15 11.20 -10.64
CA SER A 126 15.04 10.30 -10.98
C SER A 126 15.14 8.97 -10.24
N ALA A 127 16.34 8.38 -10.15
CA ALA A 127 16.57 7.14 -9.41
C ALA A 127 16.29 7.31 -7.90
N LEU A 128 16.78 8.40 -7.29
CA LEU A 128 16.53 8.74 -5.88
C LEU A 128 15.05 9.04 -5.56
N SER A 129 14.30 9.53 -6.54
CA SER A 129 12.87 9.83 -6.36
C SER A 129 12.00 8.58 -6.24
N ILE A 130 12.45 7.45 -6.79
CA ILE A 130 11.68 6.19 -6.79
C ILE A 130 11.54 5.61 -5.36
N PRO A 131 12.60 5.41 -4.57
CA PRO A 131 12.48 4.98 -3.17
C PRO A 131 11.61 5.92 -2.33
N GLY A 132 11.78 7.24 -2.51
CA GLY A 132 10.95 8.24 -1.84
C GLY A 132 9.46 8.10 -2.18
N ALA A 133 9.14 7.96 -3.46
CA ALA A 133 7.76 7.74 -3.91
C ALA A 133 7.18 6.43 -3.35
N CYS A 134 7.95 5.35 -3.34
CA CYS A 134 7.54 4.08 -2.74
C CYS A 134 7.20 4.23 -1.25
N LEU A 135 7.97 5.02 -0.49
CA LEU A 135 7.73 5.25 0.93
C LEU A 135 6.37 5.91 1.17
N PHE A 136 6.07 6.99 0.44
CA PHE A 136 4.78 7.65 0.55
C PHE A 136 3.63 6.74 0.08
N SER A 137 3.81 5.99 -1.01
CA SER A 137 2.81 5.05 -1.48
C SER A 137 2.49 3.95 -0.46
N ILE A 138 3.49 3.42 0.22
CA ILE A 138 3.30 2.39 1.25
C ILE A 138 2.60 2.97 2.49
N LEU A 139 2.97 4.18 2.92
CA LEU A 139 2.29 4.86 4.02
C LEU A 139 0.80 5.08 3.71
N VAL A 140 0.48 5.56 2.51
CA VAL A 140 -0.92 5.74 2.09
C VAL A 140 -1.64 4.40 2.01
N ALA A 141 -1.00 3.36 1.46
CA ALA A 141 -1.57 2.01 1.43
C ALA A 141 -1.90 1.50 2.84
N MET A 142 -1.02 1.72 3.82
CA MET A 142 -1.28 1.38 5.22
C MET A 142 -2.49 2.12 5.79
N VAL A 143 -2.62 3.43 5.54
CA VAL A 143 -3.79 4.19 6.02
C VAL A 143 -5.08 3.67 5.40
N VAL A 144 -5.07 3.37 4.10
CA VAL A 144 -6.22 2.76 3.41
C VAL A 144 -6.55 1.38 3.99
N GLN A 145 -5.54 0.58 4.30
CA GLN A 145 -5.71 -0.74 4.94
C GLN A 145 -6.40 -0.61 6.31
N VAL A 146 -5.96 0.34 7.13
CA VAL A 146 -6.56 0.62 8.45
C VAL A 146 -8.00 1.10 8.31
N ALA A 147 -8.29 1.99 7.35
CA ALA A 147 -9.67 2.43 7.07
C ALA A 147 -10.57 1.25 6.63
N GLY A 148 -10.02 0.31 5.85
CA GLY A 148 -10.68 -0.96 5.51
C GLY A 148 -10.99 -1.79 6.77
N PHE A 149 -10.06 -1.86 7.71
CA PHE A 149 -10.24 -2.53 9.01
C PHE A 149 -11.40 -1.92 9.81
N VAL A 150 -11.44 -0.58 9.91
CA VAL A 150 -12.53 0.13 10.59
C VAL A 150 -13.89 -0.16 9.94
N THR A 151 -13.94 -0.15 8.60
CA THR A 151 -15.16 -0.42 7.84
C THR A 151 -15.67 -1.84 8.07
N ALA A 152 -14.77 -2.84 8.05
CA ALA A 152 -15.14 -4.23 8.34
C ALA A 152 -15.65 -4.39 9.79
N ASN A 153 -15.07 -3.66 10.74
CA ASN A 153 -15.51 -3.69 12.13
C ASN A 153 -16.90 -3.07 12.33
N GLN A 154 -17.19 -1.96 11.65
CA GLN A 154 -18.53 -1.35 11.65
C GLN A 154 -19.57 -2.29 11.03
N LEU A 155 -19.24 -2.97 9.93
CA LEU A 155 -20.11 -3.98 9.32
C LEU A 155 -20.39 -5.15 10.27
N ARG A 156 -19.37 -5.65 10.98
CA ARG A 156 -19.56 -6.70 11.98
C ARG A 156 -20.52 -6.26 13.09
N ALA A 157 -20.37 -5.03 13.61
CA ALA A 157 -21.24 -4.49 14.65
C ALA A 157 -22.71 -4.34 14.18
N GLN A 158 -22.92 -3.95 12.92
CA GLN A 158 -24.27 -3.90 12.35
C GLN A 158 -24.89 -5.30 12.22
N ILE A 159 -24.11 -6.29 11.79
CA ILE A 159 -24.56 -7.68 11.66
C ILE A 159 -24.90 -8.27 13.03
N SER A 160 -24.11 -7.99 14.07
CA SER A 160 -24.41 -8.48 15.42
C SER A 160 -25.69 -7.89 16.01
N MET A 161 -25.98 -6.60 15.74
CA MET A 161 -27.21 -5.95 16.23
C MET A 161 -28.49 -6.40 15.50
N HIS A 162 -28.39 -6.90 14.25
CA HIS A 162 -29.54 -7.46 13.53
C HIS A 162 -29.81 -8.94 13.85
N CYS A 163 -29.02 -9.53 14.75
CA CYS A 163 -29.09 -10.95 15.09
C CYS A 163 -29.69 -11.22 16.48
N GLU A 164 -30.00 -10.16 17.24
CA GLU A 164 -30.94 -10.16 18.38
C GLU A 164 -32.36 -9.92 17.90
#